data_AF-A0A3M1AEN5-F1
#
_entry.id   AF-A0A3M1AEN5-F1
#
_cell.length_a   1.000
_cell.length_b   1.000
_cell.length_c   1.000
_cell.angle_alpha   90.00
_cell.angle_beta   90.00
_cell.angle_gamma   90.00
#
_symmetry.space_group_name_H-M   'P 1'
#
loop_
_entity.id
_entity.type
_entity.pdbx_description
1 polymer ?
#
loop_
_entity_poly.entity_id
_entity_poly.type
_entity_poly.pdbx_seq_one_letter_code
_entity_poly.pdbx_strand_id
1 'polypeptide(L)'
;MFPAVNQDVLVKTFTELVQINAVSRHERPVVDFIIQKLNAWNLTYYEDNAGAKIGGNAGNLIVTVPGKGDFQIFLGAHTDTVRPTAGLVPVIKDGVIYSGGKTILGADNRAG
;
A
#
# COMPACT_ATOMS: atom_id res chain seq x y z
N MET A 1 9.63 -25.03 -6.24
CA MET A 1 8.25 -24.54 -6.38
C MET A 1 8.10 -23.39 -5.39
N PHE A 2 7.73 -22.19 -5.85
CA PHE A 2 7.44 -21.09 -4.93
C PHE A 2 6.18 -21.45 -4.13
N PRO A 3 6.10 -21.11 -2.84
CA PRO A 3 4.88 -21.30 -2.08
C PRO A 3 3.74 -20.51 -2.73
N ALA A 4 2.54 -21.11 -2.75
CA ALA A 4 1.35 -20.39 -3.19
C ALA A 4 1.13 -19.15 -2.32
N VAL A 5 0.66 -18.06 -2.93
CA VAL A 5 0.26 -16.85 -2.20
C VAL A 5 -0.92 -17.20 -1.28
N ASN A 6 -0.83 -16.79 -0.02
CA ASN A 6 -1.95 -16.92 0.91
C ASN A 6 -3.00 -15.84 0.60
N GLN A 7 -4.10 -16.25 -0.06
CA GLN A 7 -5.15 -15.35 -0.51
C GLN A 7 -5.84 -14.62 0.67
N ASP A 8 -6.04 -15.27 1.81
CA ASP A 8 -6.68 -14.66 2.97
C ASP A 8 -5.82 -13.54 3.56
N VAL A 9 -4.50 -13.75 3.63
CA VAL A 9 -3.55 -12.71 4.07
C VAL A 9 -3.52 -11.54 3.10
N LEU A 10 -3.57 -11.81 1.79
CA LEU A 10 -3.57 -10.77 0.77
C LEU A 10 -4.85 -9.92 0.83
N VAL A 11 -6.02 -10.57 0.86
CA VAL A 11 -7.32 -9.88 0.96
C VAL A 11 -7.44 -9.11 2.28
N LYS A 12 -6.97 -9.68 3.40
CA LYS A 12 -6.94 -8.98 4.68
C LYS A 12 -6.03 -7.75 4.62
N THR A 13 -4.83 -7.88 4.05
CA THR A 13 -3.90 -6.74 3.91
C THR A 13 -4.47 -5.64 3.03
N PHE A 14 -5.05 -6.01 1.89
CA PHE A 14 -5.71 -5.06 1.00
C PHE A 14 -6.88 -4.35 1.70
N THR A 15 -7.76 -5.09 2.39
CA THR A 15 -8.91 -4.51 3.09
C THR A 15 -8.49 -3.59 4.24
N GLU A 16 -7.42 -3.90 4.99
CA GLU A 16 -6.81 -2.99 5.96
C GLU A 16 -6.31 -1.71 5.28
N LEU A 17 -5.57 -1.85 4.18
CA LEU A 17 -4.94 -0.73 3.47
C LEU A 17 -5.97 0.22 2.84
N VAL A 18 -7.02 -0.30 2.20
CA VAL A 18 -8.05 0.55 1.56
C VAL A 18 -8.86 1.38 2.57
N GLN A 19 -8.99 0.94 3.81
CA GLN A 19 -9.70 1.70 4.86
C GLN A 19 -8.90 2.92 5.35
N ILE A 20 -7.60 3.00 5.08
CA ILE A 20 -6.77 4.12 5.48
C ILE A 20 -7.10 5.34 4.62
N ASN A 21 -7.53 6.43 5.23
CA ASN A 21 -7.75 7.68 4.51
C ASN A 21 -6.42 8.38 4.21
N ALA A 22 -5.92 8.22 3.00
CA ALA A 22 -4.65 8.80 2.55
C ALA A 22 -4.75 9.15 1.06
N VAL A 23 -5.14 10.39 0.82
CA VAL A 23 -5.26 10.99 -0.52
C VAL A 23 -3.94 11.66 -0.88
N SER A 24 -3.78 12.04 -2.15
CA SER A 24 -2.56 12.72 -2.63
C SER A 24 -2.13 13.88 -1.72
N ARG A 25 -0.84 13.91 -1.39
CA ARG A 25 -0.11 14.76 -0.41
C ARG A 25 -0.38 14.49 1.07
N HIS A 26 -1.21 13.50 1.38
CA HIS A 26 -1.54 13.07 2.74
C HIS A 26 -1.29 11.57 2.97
N GLU A 27 -0.21 11.05 2.37
CA GLU A 27 0.14 9.62 2.29
C GLU A 27 0.63 9.03 3.61
N ARG A 28 1.11 9.86 4.56
CA ARG A 28 1.74 9.43 5.83
C ARG A 28 1.07 8.24 6.53
N PRO A 29 -0.27 8.19 6.70
CA PRO A 29 -0.91 7.05 7.36
C PRO A 29 -0.71 5.71 6.63
N VAL A 30 -0.70 5.71 5.30
CA VAL A 30 -0.41 4.51 4.48
C VAL A 30 1.07 4.16 4.57
N VAL A 31 1.95 5.15 4.49
CA VAL A 31 3.41 4.93 4.60
C VAL A 31 3.77 4.35 5.97
N ASP A 32 3.15 4.81 7.06
CA ASP A 32 3.33 4.26 8.41
C ASP A 32 2.83 2.82 8.53
N PHE A 33 1.68 2.50 7.93
CA PHE A 33 1.18 1.13 7.88
C PHE A 33 2.16 0.19 7.16
N ILE A 34 2.73 0.63 6.03
CA ILE A 34 3.74 -0.15 5.29
C ILE A 34 5.00 -0.33 6.14
N ILE A 35 5.51 0.74 6.77
CA ILE A 35 6.66 0.68 7.68
C ILE A 35 6.43 -0.34 8.81
N GLN A 36 5.24 -0.36 9.40
CA GLN A 36 4.91 -1.33 10.45
C GLN A 36 5.03 -2.78 9.95
N LYS A 37 4.55 -3.07 8.74
CA LYS A 37 4.66 -4.42 8.13
C LYS A 37 6.12 -4.76 7.80
N LEU A 38 6.88 -3.81 7.23
CA LEU A 38 8.31 -3.99 6.93
C LEU A 38 9.13 -4.30 8.18
N ASN A 39 8.88 -3.56 9.28
CA ASN A 39 9.50 -3.81 10.58
C ASN A 39 9.16 -5.19 11.13
N ALA A 40 7.89 -5.61 11.02
CA ALA A 40 7.48 -6.96 11.44
C ALA A 40 8.16 -8.08 10.65
N TRP A 41 8.61 -7.79 9.42
CA TRP A 41 9.38 -8.71 8.57
C TRP A 41 10.90 -8.54 8.68
N ASN A 42 11.38 -7.64 9.54
CA ASN A 42 12.79 -7.28 9.67
C ASN A 42 13.43 -6.84 8.34
N LEU A 43 12.67 -6.13 7.49
CA LEU A 43 13.17 -5.57 6.24
C LEU A 43 13.68 -4.15 6.45
N THR A 44 14.87 -3.89 5.91
CA THR A 44 15.45 -2.53 5.88
C THR A 44 14.80 -1.70 4.78
N TYR A 45 14.50 -0.45 5.10
CA TYR A 45 13.93 0.51 4.16
C TYR A 45 14.58 1.89 4.34
N TYR A 46 14.44 2.71 3.32
CA TYR A 46 14.82 4.12 3.32
C TYR A 46 13.60 4.94 2.88
N GLU A 47 13.25 5.96 3.65
CA GLU A 47 12.27 6.97 3.25
C GLU A 47 13.02 8.23 2.79
N ASP A 48 12.75 8.69 1.56
CA ASP A 48 13.37 9.89 1.03
C ASP A 48 12.68 11.19 1.51
N ASN A 49 13.11 12.34 0.99
CA ASN A 49 12.53 13.65 1.32
C ASN A 49 11.61 14.20 0.21
N ALA A 50 10.93 13.34 -0.56
CA ALA A 50 10.06 13.78 -1.66
C ALA A 50 8.83 14.57 -1.14
N GLY A 51 8.24 14.14 -0.02
CA GLY A 51 7.08 14.80 0.58
C GLY A 51 7.30 16.29 0.80
N ALA A 52 8.41 16.68 1.45
CA ALA A 52 8.72 18.08 1.70
C ALA A 52 8.87 18.91 0.41
N LYS A 53 9.36 18.31 -0.68
CA LYS A 53 9.56 18.99 -1.97
C LYS A 53 8.26 19.25 -2.73
N ILE A 54 7.24 18.41 -2.52
CA ILE A 54 5.94 18.51 -3.21
C ILE A 54 4.83 19.09 -2.33
N GLY A 55 5.15 19.45 -1.08
CA GLY A 55 4.17 19.87 -0.08
C GLY A 55 3.26 18.73 0.40
N GLY A 56 3.78 17.50 0.39
CA GLY A 56 3.16 16.32 0.99
C GLY A 56 3.73 15.98 2.37
N ASN A 57 3.18 14.97 3.01
CA ASN A 57 3.54 14.59 4.39
C ASN A 57 4.32 13.27 4.52
N ALA A 58 4.69 12.64 3.40
CA ALA A 58 5.56 11.46 3.38
C ALA A 58 6.46 11.43 2.13
N GLY A 59 7.62 10.79 2.27
CA GLY A 59 8.53 10.49 1.16
C GLY A 59 8.22 9.17 0.46
N ASN A 60 9.03 8.86 -0.55
CA ASN A 60 9.02 7.55 -1.18
C ASN A 60 9.68 6.53 -0.26
N LEU A 61 9.08 5.35 -0.11
CA LEU A 61 9.70 4.21 0.54
C LEU A 61 10.46 3.35 -0.47
N ILE A 62 11.75 3.18 -0.24
CA ILE A 62 12.63 2.30 -1.00
C ILE A 62 13.00 1.13 -0.11
N VAL A 63 12.57 -0.08 -0.51
CA VAL A 63 12.83 -1.32 0.21
C VAL A 63 13.74 -2.19 -0.65
N THR A 64 14.86 -2.63 -0.08
CA THR A 64 15.80 -3.53 -0.78
C THR A 64 15.77 -4.89 -0.10
N VAL A 65 15.40 -5.92 -0.86
CA VAL A 65 15.43 -7.32 -0.40
C VAL A 65 16.62 -8.01 -1.08
N PRO A 66 17.61 -8.53 -0.33
CA PRO A 66 18.75 -9.23 -0.92
C PRO A 66 18.32 -10.47 -1.72
N GLY A 67 18.62 -10.46 -3.01
CA GLY A 67 18.45 -11.61 -3.90
C GLY A 67 19.65 -12.55 -3.91
N LYS A 68 19.53 -13.67 -4.63
CA LYS A 68 20.62 -14.65 -4.85
C LYS A 68 21.05 -14.76 -6.31
N GLY A 69 20.45 -14.00 -7.21
CA GLY A 69 20.72 -14.03 -8.64
C GLY A 69 21.43 -12.78 -9.12
N ASP A 70 21.84 -12.80 -10.39
CA ASP A 70 22.63 -11.73 -11.01
C ASP A 70 21.78 -10.56 -11.55
N PHE A 71 20.46 -10.67 -11.45
CA PHE A 71 19.52 -9.67 -11.95
C PHE A 71 18.82 -8.94 -10.80
N GLN A 72 18.60 -7.64 -11.01
CA GLN A 72 17.81 -6.79 -10.12
C GLN A 72 16.46 -6.51 -10.77
N ILE A 73 15.40 -6.53 -9.96
CA ILE A 73 14.04 -6.19 -10.37
C ILE A 73 13.56 -5.08 -9.44
N PHE A 74 12.86 -4.10 -10.01
CA PHE A 74 12.15 -3.08 -9.26
C PHE A 74 10.65 -3.25 -9.45
N LEU A 75 9.92 -3.30 -8.35
CA LEU A 75 8.46 -3.26 -8.33
C LEU A 75 8.06 -1.89 -7.76
N GLY A 76 7.13 -1.22 -8.43
CA GLY A 76 6.66 0.10 -8.03
C GLY A 76 5.14 0.09 -7.83
N ALA A 77 4.71 0.69 -6.73
CA ALA A 77 3.32 0.99 -6.41
C ALA A 77 3.24 2.42 -5.87
N HIS A 78 2.09 3.07 -6.03
CA HIS A 78 1.84 4.39 -5.44
C HIS A 78 0.92 4.26 -4.22
N THR A 79 1.11 5.12 -3.22
CA THR A 79 0.43 5.03 -1.93
C THR A 79 -0.80 5.92 -1.84
N ASP A 80 -0.87 6.95 -2.68
CA ASP A 80 -1.97 7.88 -2.69
C ASP A 80 -3.18 7.34 -3.41
N THR A 81 -4.28 8.06 -3.26
CA THR A 81 -5.54 7.75 -3.92
C THR A 81 -6.22 9.05 -4.34
N VAL A 82 -7.07 8.96 -5.36
CA VAL A 82 -8.01 10.05 -5.67
C VAL A 82 -9.11 10.12 -4.61
N ARG A 83 -9.85 11.24 -4.58
CA ARG A 83 -10.91 11.47 -3.60
C ARG A 83 -12.24 10.86 -4.08
N PRO A 84 -13.17 10.50 -3.17
CA PRO A 84 -13.06 10.52 -1.70
C PRO A 84 -12.78 9.12 -1.12
N THR A 85 -12.06 9.07 0.02
CA THR A 85 -11.70 7.82 0.76
C THR A 85 -12.01 7.84 2.25
N ALA A 86 -12.40 9.00 2.81
CA ALA A 86 -12.72 9.10 4.23
C ALA A 86 -13.97 8.27 4.57
N GLY A 87 -13.86 7.39 5.57
CA GLY A 87 -14.96 6.50 5.98
C GLY A 87 -15.25 5.38 4.99
N LEU A 88 -14.29 4.99 4.15
CA LEU A 88 -14.42 3.86 3.24
C LEU A 88 -14.70 2.57 4.00
N VAL A 89 -15.71 1.82 3.54
CA VAL A 89 -16.04 0.48 4.03
C VAL A 89 -15.95 -0.49 2.85
N PRO A 90 -14.99 -1.43 2.82
CA PRO A 90 -14.89 -2.41 1.76
C PRO A 90 -15.97 -3.48 1.92
N VAL A 91 -16.55 -3.93 0.80
CA VAL A 91 -17.57 -4.99 0.76
C VAL A 91 -17.11 -6.07 -0.20
N ILE A 92 -17.05 -7.31 0.28
CA ILE A 92 -16.73 -8.47 -0.56
C ILE A 92 -18.04 -9.10 -1.02
N LYS A 93 -18.27 -9.17 -2.33
CA LYS A 93 -19.46 -9.76 -2.93
C LYS A 93 -19.07 -10.52 -4.18
N ASP A 94 -19.48 -11.79 -4.27
CA ASP A 94 -19.29 -12.65 -5.45
C ASP A 94 -17.81 -12.70 -5.93
N GLY A 95 -16.87 -12.76 -4.98
CA GLY A 95 -15.43 -12.80 -5.26
C GLY A 95 -14.79 -11.46 -5.65
N VAL A 96 -15.55 -10.36 -5.63
CA VAL A 96 -15.07 -9.01 -5.97
C VAL A 96 -15.14 -8.11 -4.73
N ILE A 97 -14.12 -7.27 -4.56
CA ILE A 97 -14.07 -6.26 -3.50
C ILE A 97 -14.59 -4.94 -4.07
N TYR A 98 -15.61 -4.38 -3.44
CA TYR A 98 -16.23 -3.11 -3.78
C TYR A 98 -16.03 -2.08 -2.67
N SER A 99 -16.19 -0.79 -2.99
CA SER A 99 -16.46 0.20 -1.96
C SER A 99 -17.92 0.09 -1.51
N GLY A 100 -18.24 0.56 -0.31
CA GLY A 100 -19.61 0.70 0.19
C GLY A 100 -20.47 1.75 -0.55
N GLY A 101 -20.03 2.24 -1.72
CA GLY A 101 -20.79 3.10 -2.62
C GLY A 101 -20.68 4.61 -2.39
N LYS A 102 -20.14 5.05 -1.25
CA LYS A 102 -19.96 6.49 -0.93
C LYS A 102 -18.57 7.04 -1.26
N THR A 103 -17.63 6.15 -1.53
CA THR A 103 -16.22 6.44 -1.77
C THR A 103 -15.73 5.67 -3.00
N ILE A 104 -14.57 6.03 -3.52
CA ILE A 104 -13.82 5.08 -4.35
C ILE A 104 -13.37 3.89 -3.49
N LEU A 105 -12.85 2.82 -4.12
CA LEU A 105 -12.20 1.72 -3.38
C LEU A 105 -10.71 1.99 -3.09
N GLY A 106 -10.03 2.72 -3.98
CA GLY A 106 -8.57 2.87 -3.91
C GLY A 106 -7.81 1.62 -4.32
N ALA A 107 -8.42 0.73 -5.12
CA ALA A 107 -7.73 -0.44 -5.68
C ALA A 107 -6.52 -0.01 -6.53
N ASP A 108 -6.68 1.08 -7.29
CA ASP A 108 -5.58 1.84 -7.85
C ASP A 108 -5.00 2.78 -6.77
N ASN A 109 -3.80 2.54 -6.23
CA ASN A 109 -2.89 1.40 -6.49
C ASN A 109 -2.63 0.52 -5.26
N ARG A 110 -3.53 0.54 -4.27
CA ARG A 110 -3.38 -0.27 -3.05
C ARG A 110 -3.41 -1.78 -3.29
N ALA A 111 -3.76 -2.23 -4.50
CA ALA A 111 -3.67 -3.63 -4.90
C ALA A 111 -2.26 -4.07 -5.30
N GLY A 112 -1.37 -3.14 -5.68
CA GLY A 112 0.04 -3.40 -5.97
C GLY A 112 0.85 -3.55 -4.69
#